data_AF-J2XE99-F1
#
_entry.id   AF-J2XE99-F1
#
_cell.length_a   1.000
_cell.length_b   1.000
_cell.length_c   1.000
_cell.angle_alpha   90.00
_cell.angle_beta   90.00
_cell.angle_gamma   90.00
#
_symmetry.space_group_name_H-M   'P 1'
#
loop_
_entity.id
_entity.type
_entity.pdbx_description
1 polymer ?
#
loop_
_entity_poly.entity_id
_entity_poly.type
_entity_poly.pdbx_seq_one_letter_code
_entity_poly.pdbx_strand_id
1 'polypeptide(L)'
;MLQFFADQIDQMDLALDQLAMHDRNFDRFALMLIDNVVELTLHKYAQDRFYENDMWKRFSKPSTDPKLVAAALGQNFDSKIKLARMKKLIPPATCDRIQYLHTFRNTAYHRGLRHDGILHSLALFYFKNACTVLSSFSPLIWSSGSGDKISHRAAKYIGKIDFFMSRLAFDSAWKRLGEVAESMNDTMISDLHFDMKETIERTDSSLIFLEEYEFGSPKSRASIIIDCQVWPFINSKAGRKYAEDNNITVNNTGEYIQQIASSYPWPVKSDPLPSWMNRLDSLAREKDSDAALKKYCDFMKQTDEIRSHISEAESQLDAHIQNMIDTHRGK
;
A
#
# COMPACT_ATOMS: atom_id res chain seq x y z
N MET A 1 14.52 -25.71 12.31
CA MET A 1 14.12 -24.33 12.67
C MET A 1 15.26 -23.36 12.32
N LEU A 2 16.52 -23.75 12.51
CA LEU A 2 17.66 -22.99 11.96
C LEU A 2 17.58 -22.79 10.44
N GLN A 3 17.19 -23.83 9.69
CA GLN A 3 16.95 -23.71 8.24
C GLN A 3 15.97 -22.58 7.89
N PHE A 4 14.82 -22.52 8.57
CA PHE A 4 13.79 -21.49 8.32
C PHE A 4 14.37 -20.08 8.39
N PHE A 5 15.14 -19.79 9.44
CA PHE A 5 15.77 -18.48 9.59
C PHE A 5 16.90 -18.25 8.58
N ALA A 6 17.70 -19.27 8.26
CA ALA A 6 18.71 -19.16 7.22
C ALA A 6 18.09 -18.85 5.85
N ASP A 7 16.96 -19.49 5.52
CA ASP A 7 16.20 -19.21 4.29
C ASP A 7 15.66 -17.78 4.27
N GLN A 8 15.19 -17.26 5.40
CA GLN A 8 14.76 -15.86 5.50
C GLN A 8 15.94 -14.89 5.30
N ILE A 9 17.12 -15.18 5.86
CA ILE A 9 18.33 -14.35 5.63
C ILE A 9 18.72 -14.38 4.16
N ASP A 10 18.72 -15.57 3.54
CA ASP A 10 19.04 -15.73 2.12
C ASP A 10 18.11 -14.88 1.25
N GLN A 11 16.81 -14.95 1.50
CA GLN A 11 15.80 -14.19 0.77
C GLN A 11 15.94 -12.67 1.00
N MET A 12 16.26 -12.25 2.21
CA MET A 12 16.51 -10.83 2.53
C MET A 12 17.81 -10.32 1.87
N ASP A 13 18.91 -11.08 1.91
CA ASP A 13 20.14 -10.72 1.21
C ASP A 13 19.93 -10.65 -0.31
N LEU A 14 19.15 -11.58 -0.87
CA LEU A 14 18.75 -11.49 -2.28
C LEU A 14 17.97 -10.20 -2.55
N ALA A 15 17.04 -9.81 -1.69
CA ALA A 15 16.31 -8.55 -1.84
C ALA A 15 17.25 -7.33 -1.83
N LEU A 16 18.29 -7.31 -1.00
CA LEU A 16 19.30 -6.24 -1.01
C LEU A 16 20.06 -6.17 -2.34
N ASP A 17 20.46 -7.31 -2.91
CA ASP A 17 21.09 -7.35 -4.23
C ASP A 17 20.19 -6.73 -5.30
N GLN A 18 18.87 -7.01 -5.24
CA GLN A 18 17.91 -6.44 -6.19
C GLN A 18 17.77 -4.94 -6.02
N LEU A 19 17.68 -4.46 -4.77
CA LEU A 19 17.61 -3.03 -4.48
C LEU A 19 18.87 -2.30 -4.95
N ALA A 20 20.05 -2.91 -4.81
CA ALA A 20 21.31 -2.30 -5.21
C ALA A 20 21.40 -2.02 -6.72
N MET A 21 20.57 -2.67 -7.54
CA MET A 21 20.52 -2.43 -8.98
C MET A 21 19.78 -1.15 -9.36
N HIS A 22 18.98 -0.56 -8.46
CA HIS A 22 18.16 0.63 -8.72
C HIS A 22 17.30 0.54 -10.00
N ASP A 23 16.74 -0.63 -10.26
CA ASP A 23 15.79 -0.85 -11.35
C ASP A 23 14.40 -1.18 -10.80
N ARG A 24 13.38 -0.58 -11.41
CA ARG A 24 11.98 -0.72 -10.99
C ARG A 24 11.50 -2.17 -10.91
N ASN A 25 11.94 -3.06 -11.80
CA ASN A 25 11.50 -4.45 -11.78
C ASN A 25 12.19 -5.22 -10.64
N PHE A 26 13.46 -4.89 -10.38
CA PHE A 26 14.19 -5.44 -9.25
C PHE A 26 13.64 -4.91 -7.92
N ASP A 27 13.20 -3.65 -7.84
CA ASP A 27 12.51 -3.12 -6.64
C ASP A 27 11.17 -3.84 -6.38
N ARG A 28 10.38 -4.11 -7.42
CA ARG A 28 9.15 -4.93 -7.29
C ARG A 28 9.46 -6.33 -6.81
N PHE A 29 10.52 -6.93 -7.37
CA PHE A 29 10.96 -8.26 -6.96
C PHE A 29 11.42 -8.27 -5.50
N ALA A 30 12.23 -7.28 -5.08
CA ALA A 30 12.63 -7.09 -3.69
C ALA A 30 11.42 -6.95 -2.75
N LEU A 31 10.43 -6.10 -3.10
CA LEU A 31 9.20 -5.94 -2.33
C LEU A 31 8.48 -7.28 -2.09
N MET A 32 8.38 -8.12 -3.11
CA MET A 32 7.78 -9.45 -2.93
C MET A 32 8.60 -10.35 -2.02
N LEU A 33 9.92 -10.34 -2.15
CA LEU A 33 10.78 -11.17 -1.32
C LEU A 33 10.64 -10.75 0.15
N ILE A 34 10.68 -9.45 0.43
CA ILE A 34 10.50 -8.89 1.77
C ILE A 34 9.12 -9.24 2.33
N ASP A 35 8.06 -9.04 1.55
CA ASP A 35 6.68 -9.31 1.97
C ASP A 35 6.47 -10.79 2.31
N ASN A 36 7.01 -11.69 1.48
CA ASN A 36 6.98 -13.12 1.72
C ASN A 36 7.70 -13.50 3.04
N VAL A 37 8.88 -12.91 3.29
CA VAL A 37 9.62 -13.17 4.53
C VAL A 37 8.83 -12.74 5.77
N VAL A 38 8.21 -11.57 5.71
CA VAL A 38 7.35 -11.05 6.79
C VAL A 38 6.15 -11.96 6.99
N GLU A 39 5.45 -12.35 5.92
CA GLU A 39 4.30 -13.25 6.00
C GLU A 39 4.67 -14.61 6.60
N LEU A 40 5.75 -15.24 6.11
CA LEU A 40 6.23 -16.53 6.61
C LEU A 40 6.60 -16.45 8.10
N THR A 41 7.25 -15.37 8.52
CA THR A 41 7.62 -15.15 9.92
C THR A 41 6.39 -15.00 10.82
N LEU A 42 5.41 -14.21 10.40
CA LEU A 42 4.16 -14.04 11.16
C LEU A 42 3.32 -15.32 11.16
N HIS A 43 3.32 -16.07 10.06
CA HIS A 43 2.67 -17.37 10.00
C HIS A 43 3.35 -18.38 10.93
N LYS A 44 4.69 -18.42 10.94
CA LYS A 44 5.45 -19.28 11.85
C LYS A 44 5.19 -18.92 13.31
N TYR A 45 5.09 -17.63 13.62
CA TYR A 45 4.67 -17.17 14.94
C TYR A 45 3.27 -17.67 15.32
N ALA A 46 2.31 -17.63 14.39
CA ALA A 46 0.97 -18.17 14.61
C ALA A 46 0.99 -19.69 14.87
N GLN A 47 1.82 -20.44 14.14
CA GLN A 47 2.02 -21.87 14.39
C GLN A 47 2.58 -22.12 15.79
N ASP A 48 3.57 -21.34 16.23
CA ASP A 48 4.14 -21.48 17.57
C ASP A 48 3.09 -21.17 18.65
N ARG A 49 2.23 -20.15 18.46
CA ARG A 49 1.10 -19.88 19.37
C ARG A 49 0.07 -21.01 19.37
N PHE A 50 -0.15 -21.66 18.24
CA PHE A 50 -1.02 -22.83 18.13
C PHE A 50 -0.46 -24.01 18.91
N TYR A 51 0.83 -24.33 18.74
CA TYR A 51 1.50 -25.41 19.47
C TYR A 51 1.51 -25.16 20.98
N GLU A 52 1.78 -23.93 21.42
CA GLU A 52 1.66 -23.56 22.84
C GLU A 52 0.25 -23.85 23.36
N ASN A 53 -0.79 -23.39 22.66
CA ASN A 53 -2.17 -23.62 23.05
C ASN A 53 -2.52 -25.12 23.13
N ASP A 54 -2.03 -25.93 22.19
CA ASP A 54 -2.28 -27.38 22.18
C ASP A 54 -1.57 -28.10 23.34
N MET A 55 -0.29 -27.78 23.58
CA MET A 55 0.48 -28.31 24.70
C MET A 55 -0.19 -28.03 26.06
N TRP A 56 -0.69 -26.81 26.25
CA TRP A 56 -1.29 -26.38 27.51
C TRP A 56 -2.78 -26.70 27.65
N LYS A 57 -3.44 -27.18 26.59
CA LYS A 57 -4.90 -27.43 26.56
C LYS A 57 -5.39 -28.36 27.67
N ARG A 58 -4.54 -29.28 28.14
CA ARG A 58 -4.85 -30.24 29.21
C ARG A 58 -4.61 -29.70 30.62
N PHE A 59 -3.87 -28.60 30.76
CA PHE A 59 -3.37 -28.10 32.05
C PHE A 59 -3.90 -26.71 32.39
N SER A 60 -4.28 -25.90 31.40
CA SER A 60 -4.79 -24.55 31.61
C SER A 60 -5.68 -24.08 30.46
N LYS A 61 -6.37 -22.94 30.67
CA LYS A 61 -6.99 -22.22 29.56
C LYS A 61 -5.90 -21.81 28.55
N PRO A 62 -6.19 -21.83 27.24
CA PRO A 62 -5.26 -21.38 26.21
C PRO A 62 -4.77 -19.95 26.49
N SER A 63 -3.47 -19.72 26.36
CA SER A 63 -2.86 -18.39 26.52
C SER A 63 -3.32 -17.42 25.43
N THR A 64 -3.64 -17.93 24.25
CA THR A 64 -4.13 -17.14 23.11
C THR A 64 -5.50 -17.61 22.67
N ASP A 65 -6.39 -16.68 22.30
CA ASP A 65 -7.69 -17.03 21.72
C ASP A 65 -7.52 -17.95 20.50
N PRO A 66 -8.05 -19.20 20.55
CA PRO A 66 -7.94 -20.14 19.44
C PRO A 66 -8.54 -19.61 18.13
N LYS A 67 -9.59 -18.77 18.18
CA LYS A 67 -10.18 -18.19 16.96
C LYS A 67 -9.22 -17.22 16.29
N LEU A 68 -8.50 -16.42 17.09
CA LEU A 68 -7.50 -15.47 16.59
C LEU A 68 -6.32 -16.21 15.94
N VAL A 69 -5.85 -17.30 16.56
CA VAL A 69 -4.77 -18.14 16.01
C VAL A 69 -5.20 -18.81 14.72
N ALA A 70 -6.41 -19.40 14.68
CA ALA A 70 -6.93 -20.04 13.48
C ALA A 70 -7.06 -19.06 12.31
N ALA A 71 -7.52 -17.82 12.57
CA ALA A 71 -7.58 -16.77 11.55
C ALA A 71 -6.19 -16.40 11.02
N ALA A 72 -5.19 -16.28 11.89
CA ALA A 72 -3.80 -15.96 11.51
C ALA A 72 -3.10 -17.11 10.75
N LEU A 73 -3.48 -18.36 11.01
CA LEU A 73 -3.00 -19.51 10.23
C LEU A 73 -3.62 -19.57 8.82
N GLY A 74 -4.69 -18.81 8.56
CA GLY A 74 -5.27 -18.68 7.24
C GLY A 74 -4.44 -17.85 6.26
N GLN A 75 -5.01 -17.65 5.07
CA GLN A 75 -4.37 -16.88 3.98
C GLN A 75 -4.38 -15.37 4.23
N ASN A 76 -5.21 -14.87 5.14
CA ASN A 76 -5.36 -13.44 5.35
C ASN A 76 -4.18 -12.84 6.13
N PHE A 77 -3.43 -11.92 5.51
CA PHE A 77 -2.30 -11.21 6.11
C PHE A 77 -2.70 -10.33 7.31
N ASP A 78 -3.83 -9.61 7.23
CA ASP A 78 -4.32 -8.74 8.32
C ASP A 78 -4.56 -9.53 9.60
N SER A 79 -5.01 -10.79 9.48
CA SER A 79 -5.23 -11.66 10.64
C SER A 79 -3.91 -12.03 11.34
N LYS A 80 -2.83 -12.19 10.56
CA LYS A 80 -1.46 -12.42 11.08
C LYS A 80 -0.95 -11.19 11.84
N ILE A 81 -1.10 -10.00 11.26
CA ILE A 81 -0.74 -8.73 11.90
C ILE A 81 -1.56 -8.50 13.17
N LYS A 82 -2.87 -8.78 13.15
CA LYS A 82 -3.73 -8.66 14.32
C LYS A 82 -3.27 -9.54 15.47
N LEU A 83 -2.89 -10.78 15.20
CA LEU A 83 -2.32 -11.67 16.22
C LEU A 83 -1.01 -11.10 16.80
N ALA A 84 -0.08 -10.67 15.93
CA ALA A 84 1.19 -10.09 16.35
C ALA A 84 1.01 -8.85 17.22
N ARG A 85 0.07 -7.97 16.88
CA ARG A 85 -0.30 -6.77 17.67
C ARG A 85 -0.85 -7.16 19.04
N MET A 86 -1.84 -8.06 19.08
CA MET A 86 -2.49 -8.49 20.33
C MET A 86 -1.51 -9.14 21.30
N LYS A 87 -0.50 -9.83 20.77
CA LYS A 87 0.54 -10.48 21.56
C LYS A 87 1.79 -9.63 21.79
N LYS A 88 1.77 -8.37 21.34
CA LYS A 88 2.88 -7.43 21.48
C LYS A 88 4.20 -7.99 20.93
N LEU A 89 4.12 -8.82 19.88
CA LEU A 89 5.30 -9.31 19.18
C LEU A 89 6.06 -8.14 18.56
N ILE A 90 5.31 -7.21 17.97
CA ILE A 90 5.82 -5.98 17.37
C ILE A 90 4.99 -4.78 17.86
N PRO A 91 5.57 -3.57 17.94
CA PRO A 91 4.85 -2.36 18.34
C PRO A 91 3.67 -2.07 17.40
N PRO A 92 2.56 -1.47 17.90
CA PRO A 92 1.41 -1.11 17.06
C PRO A 92 1.76 -0.27 15.84
N ALA A 93 2.66 0.71 15.99
CA ALA A 93 3.15 1.52 14.88
C ALA A 93 3.82 0.67 13.78
N THR A 94 4.59 -0.36 14.15
CA THR A 94 5.18 -1.30 13.18
C THR A 94 4.11 -2.15 12.51
N CYS A 95 3.06 -2.57 13.23
CA CYS A 95 1.93 -3.25 12.60
C CYS A 95 1.27 -2.39 11.52
N ASP A 96 1.00 -1.11 11.81
CA ASP A 96 0.35 -0.19 10.88
C ASP A 96 1.22 0.00 9.62
N ARG A 97 2.53 0.22 9.79
CA ARG A 97 3.50 0.31 8.67
C ARG A 97 3.49 -0.92 7.78
N ILE A 98 3.65 -2.11 8.37
CA ILE A 98 3.73 -3.36 7.62
C ILE A 98 2.44 -3.57 6.83
N GLN A 99 1.29 -3.17 7.37
CA GLN A 99 0.00 -3.26 6.68
C GLN A 99 -0.09 -2.29 5.49
N TYR A 100 0.42 -1.06 5.63
CA TYR A 100 0.54 -0.13 4.49
C TYR A 100 1.45 -0.69 3.40
N LEU A 101 2.63 -1.18 3.78
CA LEU A 101 3.63 -1.71 2.85
C LEU A 101 3.16 -2.97 2.12
N HIS A 102 2.45 -3.87 2.82
CA HIS A 102 1.79 -5.02 2.21
C HIS A 102 0.75 -4.59 1.15
N THR A 103 0.03 -3.49 1.39
CA THR A 103 -0.92 -2.94 0.40
C THR A 103 -0.20 -2.48 -0.87
N PHE A 104 0.97 -1.84 -0.74
CA PHE A 104 1.78 -1.44 -1.91
C PHE A 104 2.25 -2.62 -2.73
N ARG A 105 2.62 -3.75 -2.09
CA ARG A 105 2.92 -4.99 -2.82
C ARG A 105 1.72 -5.42 -3.66
N ASN A 106 0.51 -5.40 -3.11
CA ASN A 106 -0.68 -5.82 -3.84
C ASN A 106 -1.06 -4.84 -4.96
N THR A 107 -0.85 -3.53 -4.80
CA THR A 107 -1.18 -2.53 -5.83
C THR A 107 -0.13 -2.44 -6.93
N ALA A 108 1.17 -2.60 -6.61
CA ALA A 108 2.26 -2.67 -7.59
C ALA A 108 2.05 -3.80 -8.61
N TYR A 109 1.28 -4.83 -8.25
CA TYR A 109 0.91 -5.95 -9.11
C TYR A 109 -0.32 -5.71 -9.99
N HIS A 110 -1.24 -4.81 -9.59
CA HIS A 110 -2.57 -4.70 -10.21
C HIS A 110 -2.89 -3.35 -10.85
N ARG A 111 -2.18 -2.27 -10.48
CA ARG A 111 -2.37 -0.93 -11.05
C ARG A 111 -1.06 -0.51 -11.70
N GLY A 112 -0.86 -0.92 -12.95
CA GLY A 112 0.34 -0.57 -13.73
C GLY A 112 0.71 0.91 -13.59
N LEU A 113 2.00 1.18 -13.43
CA LEU A 113 2.68 2.48 -13.56
C LEU A 113 2.43 3.55 -12.49
N ARG A 114 1.49 3.41 -11.56
CA ARG A 114 1.08 4.57 -10.72
C ARG A 114 2.01 4.93 -9.55
N HIS A 115 3.07 4.16 -9.29
CA HIS A 115 3.98 4.37 -8.14
C HIS A 115 5.46 4.08 -8.45
N ASP A 116 5.86 4.00 -9.71
CA ASP A 116 7.19 3.52 -10.10
C ASP A 116 8.32 4.36 -9.45
N GLY A 117 8.10 5.66 -9.25
CA GLY A 117 9.06 6.57 -8.63
C GLY A 117 9.28 6.37 -7.13
N ILE A 118 8.39 5.65 -6.42
CA ILE A 118 8.48 5.45 -4.96
C ILE A 118 8.82 4.02 -4.56
N LEU A 119 8.86 3.08 -5.52
CA LEU A 119 9.03 1.65 -5.23
C LEU A 119 10.33 1.36 -4.51
N HIS A 120 11.43 1.95 -4.97
CA HIS A 120 12.75 1.73 -4.37
C HIS A 120 12.77 2.11 -2.89
N SER A 121 12.36 3.34 -2.57
CA SER A 121 12.32 3.84 -1.19
C SER A 121 11.32 3.10 -0.32
N LEU A 122 10.15 2.73 -0.86
CA LEU A 122 9.20 1.87 -0.15
C LEU A 122 9.78 0.50 0.17
N ALA A 123 10.48 -0.11 -0.78
CA ALA A 123 11.10 -1.42 -0.61
C ALA A 123 12.19 -1.39 0.44
N LEU A 124 13.06 -0.38 0.40
CA LEU A 124 14.09 -0.19 1.41
C LEU A 124 13.50 0.09 2.79
N PHE A 125 12.46 0.92 2.87
CA PHE A 125 11.74 1.18 4.11
C PHE A 125 11.06 -0.09 4.63
N TYR A 126 10.46 -0.90 3.76
CA TYR A 126 9.89 -2.19 4.15
C TYR A 126 10.97 -3.15 4.65
N PHE A 127 12.12 -3.20 3.99
CA PHE A 127 13.25 -4.03 4.40
C PHE A 127 13.66 -3.74 5.84
N LYS A 128 13.87 -2.46 6.19
CA LYS A 128 14.23 -2.02 7.56
C LYS A 128 13.17 -2.45 8.59
N ASN A 129 11.89 -2.32 8.23
CA ASN A 129 10.78 -2.76 9.08
C ASN A 129 10.69 -4.29 9.19
N ALA A 130 10.97 -5.03 8.13
CA ALA A 130 11.03 -6.48 8.14
C ALA A 130 12.15 -6.98 9.06
N CYS A 131 13.33 -6.37 9.04
CA CYS A 131 14.40 -6.66 10.00
C CYS A 131 13.94 -6.48 11.46
N THR A 132 13.11 -5.46 11.75
CA THR A 132 12.51 -5.26 13.08
C THR A 132 11.55 -6.39 13.46
N VAL A 133 10.69 -6.83 12.52
CA VAL A 133 9.77 -7.96 12.73
C VAL A 133 10.55 -9.25 13.00
N LEU A 134 11.55 -9.54 12.17
CA LEU A 134 12.39 -10.74 12.25
C LEU A 134 13.19 -10.78 13.56
N SER A 135 13.77 -9.65 13.97
CA SER A 135 14.50 -9.54 15.25
C SER A 135 13.59 -9.69 16.48
N SER A 136 12.30 -9.36 16.33
CA SER A 136 11.33 -9.49 17.42
C SER A 136 10.79 -10.93 17.56
N PHE A 137 10.95 -11.75 16.52
CA PHE A 137 10.46 -13.12 16.52
C PHE A 137 11.46 -14.07 17.20
N SER A 138 11.04 -14.62 18.35
CA SER A 138 11.72 -15.75 18.98
C SER A 138 10.86 -17.01 18.84
N PRO A 139 11.39 -18.08 18.24
CA PRO A 139 10.68 -19.34 18.13
C PRO A 139 10.51 -19.99 19.51
N LEU A 140 9.49 -20.85 19.64
CA LEU A 140 9.29 -21.62 20.88
C LEU A 140 10.44 -22.60 21.16
N ILE A 141 10.96 -23.23 20.11
CA ILE A 141 12.02 -24.25 20.20
C ILE A 141 13.07 -23.97 19.13
N TRP A 142 14.33 -23.89 19.56
CA TRP A 142 15.48 -23.88 18.66
C TRP A 142 15.86 -25.32 18.32
N SER A 143 15.82 -25.67 17.03
CA SER A 143 16.18 -27.01 16.56
C SER A 143 16.88 -26.96 15.21
N SER A 144 17.87 -27.84 15.07
CA SER A 144 18.62 -28.08 13.84
C SER A 144 18.45 -29.54 13.39
N GLY A 145 18.21 -29.75 12.10
CA GLY A 145 18.23 -31.08 11.50
C GLY A 145 19.61 -31.41 10.92
N SER A 146 19.96 -32.69 10.81
CA SER A 146 21.17 -33.14 10.09
C SER A 146 21.12 -32.83 8.59
N GLY A 147 19.93 -32.53 8.05
CA GLY A 147 19.71 -32.08 6.68
C GLY A 147 19.68 -30.57 6.48
N ASP A 148 19.86 -29.76 7.54
CA ASP A 148 19.86 -28.31 7.42
C ASP A 148 21.08 -27.87 6.57
N LYS A 149 20.82 -27.09 5.52
CA LYS A 149 21.79 -26.51 4.59
C LYS A 149 21.71 -25.00 4.64
N ILE A 150 22.67 -24.39 5.30
CA ILE A 150 22.80 -22.94 5.36
C ILE A 150 23.44 -22.48 4.05
N SER A 151 22.76 -21.61 3.31
CA SER A 151 23.27 -21.06 2.06
C SER A 151 24.50 -20.17 2.30
N HIS A 152 25.30 -19.94 1.26
CA HIS A 152 26.44 -19.02 1.34
C HIS A 152 26.01 -17.58 1.67
N ARG A 153 24.86 -17.13 1.18
CA ARG A 153 24.29 -15.81 1.51
C ARG A 153 23.95 -15.71 2.98
N ALA A 154 23.29 -16.73 3.55
CA ALA A 154 22.98 -16.75 4.97
C ALA A 154 24.26 -16.83 5.83
N ALA A 155 25.21 -17.66 5.44
CA ALA A 155 26.48 -17.84 6.16
C ALA A 155 27.31 -16.55 6.28
N LYS A 156 27.23 -15.64 5.29
CA LYS A 156 27.87 -14.30 5.31
C LYS A 156 27.47 -13.49 6.55
N TYR A 157 26.22 -13.57 6.98
CA TYR A 157 25.71 -12.81 8.13
C TYR A 157 25.78 -13.59 9.43
N ILE A 158 25.48 -14.89 9.38
CA ILE A 158 25.42 -15.70 10.61
C ILE A 158 26.84 -16.03 11.11
N GLY A 159 27.80 -16.23 10.20
CA GLY A 159 29.13 -16.74 10.53
C GLY A 159 29.09 -18.22 10.93
N LYS A 160 30.02 -18.64 11.81
CA LYS A 160 30.01 -20.00 12.36
C LYS A 160 28.94 -20.11 13.45
N ILE A 161 27.95 -20.98 13.25
CA ILE A 161 26.90 -21.22 14.25
C ILE A 161 27.44 -22.16 15.32
N ASP A 162 27.52 -21.66 16.55
CA ASP A 162 27.46 -22.50 17.74
C ASP A 162 25.98 -22.72 18.10
N PHE A 163 25.58 -23.98 18.27
CA PHE A 163 24.20 -24.37 18.58
C PHE A 163 23.65 -23.60 19.80
N PHE A 164 24.48 -23.41 20.83
CA PHE A 164 24.08 -22.68 22.05
C PHE A 164 23.91 -21.17 21.84
N MET A 165 24.49 -20.62 20.78
CA MET A 165 24.47 -19.19 20.44
C MET A 165 23.57 -18.87 19.24
N SER A 166 22.74 -19.83 18.80
CA SER A 166 21.88 -19.68 17.62
C SER A 166 21.07 -18.38 17.65
N ARG A 167 20.41 -18.08 18.77
CA ARG A 167 19.62 -16.85 18.93
C ARG A 167 20.46 -15.59 18.69
N LEU A 168 21.59 -15.46 19.38
CA LEU A 168 22.47 -14.30 19.24
C LEU A 168 23.02 -14.16 17.82
N ALA A 169 23.29 -15.28 17.15
CA ALA A 169 23.78 -15.28 15.78
C ALA A 169 22.73 -14.73 14.80
N PHE A 170 21.47 -15.14 14.93
CA PHE A 170 20.38 -14.62 14.09
C PHE A 170 20.02 -13.17 14.42
N ASP A 171 19.96 -12.80 15.69
CA ASP A 171 19.73 -11.39 16.10
C ASP A 171 20.81 -10.48 15.51
N SER A 172 22.08 -10.92 15.53
CA SER A 172 23.20 -10.20 14.93
C SER A 172 23.13 -10.15 13.40
N ALA A 173 22.56 -11.19 12.76
CA ALA A 173 22.39 -11.21 11.31
C ALA A 173 21.33 -10.21 10.85
N TRP A 174 20.19 -10.12 11.55
CA TRP A 174 19.15 -9.13 11.26
C TRP A 174 19.64 -7.71 11.44
N LYS A 175 20.43 -7.46 12.50
CA LYS A 175 21.06 -6.17 12.73
C LYS A 175 21.98 -5.80 11.56
N ARG A 176 22.86 -6.72 11.15
CA ARG A 176 23.78 -6.48 10.01
C ARG A 176 23.05 -6.24 8.69
N LEU A 177 21.99 -6.98 8.41
CA LEU A 177 21.14 -6.72 7.24
C LEU A 177 20.52 -5.32 7.30
N GLY A 178 20.04 -4.91 8.48
CA GLY A 178 19.53 -3.56 8.72
C GLY A 178 20.59 -2.48 8.47
N GLU A 179 21.81 -2.67 8.98
CA GLU A 179 22.95 -1.76 8.75
C GLU A 179 23.30 -1.62 7.26
N VAL A 180 23.24 -2.73 6.50
CA VAL A 180 23.42 -2.67 5.03
C VAL A 180 22.31 -1.84 4.39
N ALA A 181 21.05 -2.06 4.76
CA ALA A 181 19.93 -1.27 4.24
C ALA A 181 19.99 0.21 4.66
N GLU A 182 20.55 0.53 5.82
CA GLU A 182 20.78 1.92 6.24
C GLU A 182 21.88 2.61 5.41
N SER A 183 22.86 1.85 4.93
CA SER A 183 23.92 2.37 4.06
C SER A 183 23.45 2.67 2.63
N MET A 184 22.30 2.10 2.22
CA MET A 184 21.62 2.44 0.97
C MET A 184 20.85 3.73 1.24
N ASN A 185 21.30 4.84 0.64
CA ASN A 185 20.74 6.17 0.88
C ASN A 185 19.21 6.18 0.81
N ASP A 186 18.55 6.82 1.79
CA ASP A 186 17.10 6.88 1.91
C ASP A 186 16.57 8.20 1.32
N THR A 187 15.73 8.12 0.30
CA THR A 187 15.05 9.26 -0.34
C THR A 187 13.54 9.22 -0.15
N MET A 188 13.04 8.46 0.85
CA MET A 188 11.62 8.19 1.02
C MET A 188 10.74 9.43 1.05
N ILE A 189 11.08 10.45 1.84
CA ILE A 189 10.25 11.66 1.95
C ILE A 189 10.21 12.43 0.63
N SER A 190 11.35 12.58 -0.05
CA SER A 190 11.41 13.27 -1.34
C SER A 190 10.68 12.50 -2.44
N ASP A 191 10.76 11.18 -2.44
CA ASP A 191 10.13 10.34 -3.46
C ASP A 191 8.60 10.35 -3.27
N LEU A 192 8.13 10.19 -2.02
CA LEU A 192 6.70 10.32 -1.70
C LEU A 192 6.15 11.71 -2.05
N HIS A 193 6.94 12.75 -1.79
CA HIS A 193 6.58 14.11 -2.18
C HIS A 193 6.46 14.25 -3.70
N PHE A 194 7.43 13.74 -4.45
CA PHE A 194 7.45 13.82 -5.91
C PHE A 194 6.25 13.10 -6.52
N ASP A 195 5.95 11.87 -6.10
CA ASP A 195 4.81 11.09 -6.60
C ASP A 195 3.46 11.75 -6.23
N MET A 196 3.34 12.26 -5.00
CA MET A 196 2.16 13.01 -4.58
C MET A 196 1.98 14.27 -5.44
N LYS A 197 3.06 14.99 -5.73
CA LYS A 197 3.06 16.17 -6.59
C LYS A 197 2.63 15.83 -8.01
N GLU A 198 3.23 14.81 -8.62
CA GLU A 198 2.86 14.34 -9.97
C GLU A 198 1.37 13.93 -10.02
N THR A 199 0.87 13.29 -8.97
CA THR A 199 -0.56 12.95 -8.85
C THR A 199 -1.46 14.19 -8.83
N ILE A 200 -1.06 15.24 -8.12
CA ILE A 200 -1.78 16.52 -8.07
C ILE A 200 -1.71 17.21 -9.45
N GLU A 201 -0.52 17.35 -10.03
CA GLU A 201 -0.28 18.01 -11.32
C GLU A 201 -1.01 17.30 -12.47
N ARG A 202 -1.04 15.97 -12.49
CA ARG A 202 -1.85 15.23 -13.47
C ARG A 202 -3.32 15.55 -13.32
N THR A 203 -3.84 15.59 -12.10
CA THR A 203 -5.26 15.91 -11.86
C THR A 203 -5.59 17.35 -12.24
N ASP A 204 -4.65 18.27 -12.00
CA ASP A 204 -4.77 19.66 -12.45
C ASP A 204 -4.83 19.75 -13.97
N SER A 205 -3.94 19.03 -14.65
CA SER A 205 -3.91 18.94 -16.12
C SER A 205 -5.22 18.39 -16.70
N SER A 206 -5.78 17.32 -16.11
CA SER A 206 -7.08 16.77 -16.51
C SER A 206 -8.21 17.81 -16.38
N LEU A 207 -8.21 18.59 -15.29
CA LEU A 207 -9.20 19.63 -15.06
C LEU A 207 -9.04 20.81 -16.02
N ILE A 208 -7.80 21.21 -16.34
CA ILE A 208 -7.50 22.22 -17.36
C ILE A 208 -8.01 21.75 -18.73
N PHE A 209 -7.74 20.49 -19.10
CA PHE A 209 -8.24 19.91 -20.34
C PHE A 209 -9.78 19.93 -20.40
N LEU A 210 -10.45 19.55 -19.31
CA LEU A 210 -11.92 19.62 -19.23
C LEU A 210 -12.45 21.05 -19.35
N GLU A 211 -11.73 22.05 -18.83
CA GLU A 211 -12.10 23.46 -18.93
C GLU A 211 -11.91 24.02 -20.35
N GLU A 212 -10.82 23.65 -21.02
CA GLU A 212 -10.49 24.13 -22.37
C GLU A 212 -11.38 23.56 -23.46
N TYR A 213 -11.77 22.28 -23.33
CA TYR A 213 -12.48 21.53 -24.37
C TYR A 213 -13.96 21.30 -24.08
N GLU A 214 -14.53 22.05 -23.14
CA GLU A 214 -15.95 21.96 -22.84
C GLU A 214 -16.83 22.50 -23.98
N PHE A 215 -17.81 21.71 -24.41
CA PHE A 215 -18.79 22.11 -25.42
C PHE A 215 -19.85 23.02 -24.78
N GLY A 216 -19.70 24.33 -24.91
CA GLY A 216 -20.72 25.29 -24.49
C GLY A 216 -20.16 26.59 -23.91
N SER A 217 -20.87 27.15 -22.93
CA SER A 217 -20.44 28.34 -22.20
C SER A 217 -19.32 28.00 -21.20
N PRO A 218 -18.34 28.90 -20.97
CA PRO A 218 -17.28 28.68 -19.99
C PRO A 218 -17.87 28.33 -18.63
N LYS A 219 -17.48 27.18 -18.06
CA LYS A 219 -17.84 26.81 -16.70
C LYS A 219 -16.72 27.14 -15.74
N SER A 220 -17.10 27.41 -14.49
CA SER A 220 -16.14 27.46 -13.41
C SER A 220 -15.61 26.04 -13.11
N ARG A 221 -14.36 25.96 -12.68
CA ARG A 221 -13.72 24.72 -12.22
C ARG A 221 -14.54 23.95 -11.16
N ALA A 222 -15.22 24.67 -10.27
CA ALA A 222 -16.12 24.06 -9.28
C ALA A 222 -17.31 23.32 -9.94
N SER A 223 -17.84 23.86 -11.03
CA SER A 223 -18.90 23.20 -11.80
C SER A 223 -18.38 21.95 -12.50
N ILE A 224 -17.20 22.01 -13.12
CA ILE A 224 -16.56 20.85 -13.77
C ILE A 224 -16.37 19.71 -12.76
N ILE A 225 -15.92 20.03 -11.55
CA ILE A 225 -15.74 19.04 -10.47
C ILE A 225 -17.06 18.40 -10.05
N ILE A 226 -18.15 19.18 -9.99
CA ILE A 226 -19.48 18.62 -9.73
C ILE A 226 -19.88 17.70 -10.88
N ASP A 227 -19.72 18.13 -12.13
CA ASP A 227 -20.09 17.35 -13.31
C ASP A 227 -19.34 16.00 -13.37
N CYS A 228 -18.05 15.99 -13.01
CA CYS A 228 -17.25 14.77 -12.88
C CYS A 228 -17.85 13.77 -11.88
N GLN A 229 -18.48 14.26 -10.79
CA GLN A 229 -19.14 13.40 -9.80
C GLN A 229 -20.56 13.01 -10.20
N VAL A 230 -21.27 13.88 -10.92
CA VAL A 230 -22.68 13.66 -11.29
C VAL A 230 -22.82 12.45 -12.19
N TRP A 231 -22.03 12.36 -13.24
CA TRP A 231 -22.16 11.31 -14.25
C TRP A 231 -22.05 9.87 -13.71
N PRO A 232 -21.03 9.50 -12.91
CA PRO A 232 -20.98 8.17 -12.29
C PRO A 232 -22.10 7.99 -11.25
N PHE A 233 -22.48 9.05 -10.54
CA PHE A 233 -23.52 8.98 -9.52
C PHE A 233 -24.90 8.68 -10.11
N ILE A 234 -25.33 9.38 -11.16
CA ILE A 234 -26.67 9.19 -11.75
C ILE A 234 -26.88 7.78 -12.32
N ASN A 235 -25.79 7.13 -12.76
CA ASN A 235 -25.81 5.77 -13.29
C ASN A 235 -25.76 4.70 -12.18
N SER A 236 -25.46 5.09 -10.95
CA SER A 236 -25.42 4.20 -9.78
C SER A 236 -26.82 3.84 -9.26
N LYS A 237 -26.89 2.84 -8.37
CA LYS A 237 -28.13 2.53 -7.63
C LYS A 237 -28.51 3.66 -6.67
N ALA A 238 -27.52 4.33 -6.07
CA ALA A 238 -27.72 5.42 -5.14
C ALA A 238 -28.31 6.66 -5.84
N GLY A 239 -27.81 6.99 -7.04
CA GLY A 239 -28.33 8.11 -7.83
C GLY A 239 -29.76 7.90 -8.29
N ARG A 240 -30.09 6.70 -8.80
CA ARG A 240 -31.47 6.35 -9.16
C ARG A 240 -32.42 6.45 -7.96
N LYS A 241 -32.03 5.90 -6.82
CA LYS A 241 -32.81 5.99 -5.58
C LYS A 241 -33.00 7.45 -5.12
N TYR A 242 -31.95 8.26 -5.19
CA TYR A 242 -32.03 9.68 -4.82
C TYR A 242 -33.00 10.43 -5.73
N ALA A 243 -32.96 10.18 -7.05
CA ALA A 243 -33.88 10.79 -8.00
C ALA A 243 -35.34 10.41 -7.70
N GLU A 244 -35.62 9.14 -7.41
CA GLU A 244 -36.94 8.65 -7.01
C GLU A 244 -37.42 9.30 -5.70
N ASP A 245 -36.58 9.30 -4.66
CA ASP A 245 -36.92 9.84 -3.33
C ASP A 245 -37.18 11.37 -3.37
N ASN A 246 -36.68 12.07 -4.39
CA ASN A 246 -36.83 13.53 -4.56
C ASN A 246 -37.76 13.92 -5.73
N ASN A 247 -38.47 12.98 -6.34
CA ASN A 247 -39.36 13.20 -7.50
C ASN A 247 -38.68 13.92 -8.68
N ILE A 248 -37.40 13.63 -8.92
CA ILE A 248 -36.63 14.19 -10.05
C ILE A 248 -37.03 13.42 -11.32
N THR A 249 -37.75 14.08 -12.22
CA THR A 249 -38.28 13.46 -13.45
C THR A 249 -37.26 13.50 -14.60
N VAL A 250 -37.11 12.38 -15.31
CA VAL A 250 -36.27 12.27 -16.51
C VAL A 250 -37.03 12.78 -17.73
N ASN A 251 -37.24 14.10 -17.82
CA ASN A 251 -37.91 14.70 -18.99
C ASN A 251 -36.93 14.86 -20.16
N ASN A 252 -35.70 15.29 -19.87
CA ASN A 252 -34.56 15.19 -20.76
C ASN A 252 -33.27 14.99 -19.93
N THR A 253 -32.24 14.43 -20.56
CA THR A 253 -31.00 14.05 -19.87
C THR A 253 -30.26 15.26 -19.28
N GLY A 254 -30.29 16.42 -19.95
CA GLY A 254 -29.62 17.63 -19.48
C GLY A 254 -30.25 18.22 -18.22
N GLU A 255 -31.58 18.39 -18.20
CA GLU A 255 -32.33 18.87 -17.04
C GLU A 255 -32.21 17.91 -15.86
N TYR A 256 -32.23 16.59 -16.12
CA TYR A 256 -32.03 15.57 -15.10
C TYR A 256 -30.66 15.70 -14.42
N ILE A 257 -29.59 15.85 -15.21
CA ILE A 257 -28.23 16.09 -14.71
C ILE A 257 -28.17 17.37 -13.89
N GLN A 258 -28.74 18.46 -14.40
CA GLN A 258 -28.69 19.76 -13.75
C GLN A 258 -29.46 19.79 -12.42
N GLN A 259 -30.61 19.11 -12.34
CA GLN A 259 -31.38 18.98 -11.11
C GLN A 259 -30.61 18.19 -10.05
N ILE A 260 -29.96 17.08 -10.43
CA ILE A 260 -29.14 16.30 -9.50
C ILE A 260 -27.89 17.06 -9.07
N ALA A 261 -27.19 17.70 -10.01
CA ALA A 261 -26.00 18.52 -9.74
C ALA A 261 -26.26 19.63 -8.73
N SER A 262 -27.46 20.25 -8.77
CA SER A 262 -27.81 21.36 -7.88
C SER A 262 -28.40 20.93 -6.53
N SER A 263 -29.03 19.76 -6.44
CA SER A 263 -29.75 19.32 -5.22
C SER A 263 -28.95 18.34 -4.35
N TYR A 264 -28.08 17.52 -4.94
CA TYR A 264 -27.36 16.48 -4.21
C TYR A 264 -26.21 17.06 -3.36
N PRO A 265 -26.01 16.59 -2.11
CA PRO A 265 -24.93 17.06 -1.24
C PRO A 265 -23.57 16.45 -1.64
N TRP A 266 -22.97 16.96 -2.71
CA TRP A 266 -21.70 16.45 -3.24
C TRP A 266 -20.57 16.47 -2.19
N PRO A 267 -19.75 15.41 -2.11
CA PRO A 267 -18.59 15.35 -1.23
C PRO A 267 -17.56 16.46 -1.51
N VAL A 268 -17.35 16.78 -2.80
CA VAL A 268 -16.41 17.83 -3.23
C VAL A 268 -17.19 18.88 -4.02
N LYS A 269 -17.28 20.10 -3.49
CA LYS A 269 -18.09 21.20 -4.08
C LYS A 269 -17.25 22.33 -4.68
N SER A 270 -15.94 22.31 -4.44
CA SER A 270 -15.01 23.36 -4.82
C SER A 270 -13.71 22.73 -5.31
N ASP A 271 -12.85 23.55 -5.90
CA ASP A 271 -11.51 23.13 -6.31
C ASP A 271 -10.72 22.53 -5.13
N PRO A 272 -10.36 21.23 -5.18
CA PRO A 272 -9.63 20.60 -4.10
C PRO A 272 -8.13 20.88 -4.16
N LEU A 273 -7.59 21.38 -5.28
CA LEU A 273 -6.15 21.53 -5.49
C LEU A 273 -5.46 22.41 -4.45
N PRO A 274 -5.98 23.57 -4.03
CA PRO A 274 -5.32 24.37 -3.00
C PRO A 274 -5.15 23.61 -1.68
N SER A 275 -6.15 22.81 -1.29
CA SER A 275 -6.07 21.96 -0.11
C SER A 275 -5.06 20.82 -0.29
N TRP A 276 -4.98 20.24 -1.49
CA TRP A 276 -4.01 19.19 -1.81
C TRP A 276 -2.57 19.70 -1.81
N MET A 277 -2.33 20.92 -2.34
CA MET A 277 -1.02 21.58 -2.26
C MET A 277 -0.59 21.85 -0.82
N ASN A 278 -1.51 22.30 0.04
CA ASN A 278 -1.22 22.45 1.48
C ASN A 278 -0.81 21.11 2.14
N ARG A 279 -1.41 19.99 1.70
CA ARG A 279 -1.04 18.64 2.18
C ARG A 279 0.32 18.21 1.64
N LEU A 280 0.65 18.55 0.40
CA LEU A 280 1.96 18.31 -0.20
C LEU A 280 3.06 19.04 0.57
N ASP A 281 2.87 20.33 0.86
CA ASP A 281 3.80 21.14 1.68
C ASP A 281 3.90 20.62 3.12
N SER A 282 2.82 20.04 3.64
CA SER A 282 2.81 19.40 4.96
C SER A 282 3.61 18.10 4.96
N LEU A 283 3.63 17.35 3.85
CA LEU A 283 4.45 16.16 3.69
C LEU A 283 5.94 16.53 3.51
N ALA A 284 6.25 17.56 2.71
CA ALA A 284 7.61 18.03 2.47
C ALA A 284 8.35 18.45 3.76
N ARG A 285 7.60 18.90 4.78
CA ARG A 285 8.14 19.35 6.07
C ARG A 285 8.34 18.22 7.08
N GLU A 286 7.92 17.00 6.75
CA GLU A 286 8.14 15.86 7.64
C GLU A 286 9.62 15.51 7.75
N LYS A 287 10.00 15.04 8.93
CA LYS A 287 11.33 14.50 9.21
C LYS A 287 11.29 13.01 9.52
N ASP A 288 10.10 12.51 9.82
CA ASP A 288 9.84 11.14 10.19
C ASP A 288 9.23 10.41 8.98
N SER A 289 9.93 9.38 8.48
CA SER A 289 9.49 8.60 7.32
C SER A 289 8.16 7.89 7.59
N ASP A 290 7.89 7.52 8.84
CA ASP A 290 6.62 6.92 9.26
C ASP A 290 5.45 7.90 9.10
N ALA A 291 5.58 9.10 9.66
CA ALA A 291 4.59 10.16 9.50
C ALA A 291 4.40 10.56 8.03
N ALA A 292 5.47 10.66 7.25
CA ALA A 292 5.42 10.97 5.82
C ALA A 292 4.65 9.90 5.03
N LEU A 293 4.97 8.62 5.23
CA LEU A 293 4.27 7.50 4.58
C LEU A 293 2.78 7.52 4.93
N LYS A 294 2.43 7.73 6.19
CA LYS A 294 1.02 7.81 6.61
C LYS A 294 0.29 8.97 5.92
N LYS A 295 0.87 10.17 5.90
CA LYS A 295 0.28 11.35 5.22
C LYS A 295 0.04 11.08 3.74
N TYR A 296 1.02 10.47 3.08
CA TYR A 296 0.94 10.07 1.68
C TYR A 296 -0.19 9.05 1.45
N CYS A 297 -0.21 7.94 2.20
CA CYS A 297 -1.24 6.91 2.09
C CYS A 297 -2.65 7.46 2.33
N ASP A 298 -2.81 8.30 3.36
CA ASP A 298 -4.09 8.95 3.65
C ASP A 298 -4.51 9.88 2.51
N PHE A 299 -3.58 10.61 1.89
CA PHE A 299 -3.88 11.44 0.72
C PHE A 299 -4.33 10.60 -0.46
N MET A 300 -3.56 9.58 -0.84
CA MET A 300 -3.88 8.73 -1.98
C MET A 300 -5.24 8.06 -1.81
N LYS A 301 -5.55 7.57 -0.60
CA LYS A 301 -6.83 6.94 -0.27
C LYS A 301 -7.99 7.93 -0.30
N GLN A 302 -7.87 9.08 0.37
CA GLN A 302 -8.98 10.04 0.50
C GLN A 302 -9.32 10.75 -0.81
N THR A 303 -8.36 10.85 -1.72
CA THR A 303 -8.55 11.53 -3.02
C THR A 303 -8.82 10.56 -4.17
N ASP A 304 -8.74 9.24 -3.95
CA ASP A 304 -8.81 8.23 -5.03
C ASP A 304 -10.10 8.33 -5.84
N GLU A 305 -11.24 8.48 -5.17
CA GLU A 305 -12.55 8.53 -5.82
C GLU A 305 -12.69 9.74 -6.74
N ILE A 306 -12.45 10.95 -6.22
CA ILE A 306 -12.58 12.17 -7.03
C ILE A 306 -11.53 12.24 -8.15
N ARG A 307 -10.29 11.80 -7.92
CA ARG A 307 -9.27 11.71 -8.98
C ARG A 307 -9.68 10.73 -10.08
N SER A 308 -10.32 9.61 -9.70
CA SER A 308 -10.80 8.62 -10.67
C SER A 308 -11.97 9.17 -11.50
N HIS A 309 -12.90 9.88 -10.87
CA HIS A 309 -14.00 10.54 -11.58
C HIS A 309 -13.51 11.60 -12.58
N ILE A 310 -12.53 12.42 -12.21
CA ILE A 310 -11.93 13.43 -13.09
C ILE A 310 -11.22 12.75 -14.27
N SER A 311 -10.40 11.73 -13.99
CA SER A 311 -9.66 11.00 -15.04
C SER A 311 -10.58 10.26 -16.01
N GLU A 312 -11.70 9.72 -15.52
CA GLU A 312 -12.73 9.10 -16.35
C GLU A 312 -13.42 10.13 -17.24
N ALA A 313 -13.78 11.30 -16.69
CA ALA A 313 -14.39 12.39 -17.46
C ALA A 313 -13.45 12.90 -18.57
N GLU A 314 -12.17 13.09 -18.26
CA GLU A 314 -11.12 13.44 -19.24
C GLU A 314 -11.05 12.38 -20.36
N SER A 315 -10.98 11.10 -19.99
CA SER A 315 -10.89 10.00 -20.95
C SER A 315 -12.11 9.93 -21.88
N GLN A 316 -13.31 10.20 -21.34
CA GLN A 316 -14.54 10.24 -22.12
C GLN A 316 -14.58 11.43 -23.08
N LEU A 317 -14.13 12.60 -22.64
CA LEU A 317 -14.05 13.79 -23.49
C LEU A 317 -13.03 13.62 -24.60
N ASP A 318 -11.83 13.11 -24.30
CA ASP A 318 -10.79 12.83 -25.29
C ASP A 318 -11.28 11.82 -26.35
N ALA A 319 -11.91 10.73 -25.91
CA ALA A 319 -12.51 9.76 -26.83
C ALA A 319 -13.60 10.38 -27.71
N HIS A 320 -14.41 11.29 -27.17
CA HIS A 320 -15.42 12.02 -27.94
C HIS A 320 -14.78 12.94 -28.99
N ILE A 321 -13.76 13.70 -28.62
CA ILE A 321 -13.01 14.57 -29.53
C ILE A 321 -12.37 13.74 -30.65
N GLN A 322 -11.74 12.61 -30.32
CA GLN A 322 -11.14 11.71 -31.29
C GLN A 322 -12.19 11.15 -32.28
N ASN A 323 -13.37 10.74 -31.79
CA ASN A 323 -14.47 10.31 -32.64
C ASN A 323 -14.96 11.41 -33.59
N MET A 324 -15.05 12.66 -33.13
CA MET A 324 -15.40 13.78 -34.00
C MET A 324 -14.35 14.04 -35.08
N ILE A 325 -13.05 13.96 -34.72
CA ILE A 325 -11.94 14.09 -35.67
C ILE A 325 -12.03 13.00 -36.74
N ASP A 326 -12.27 11.75 -36.33
CA ASP A 326 -12.38 10.62 -37.27
C ASP A 326 -13.60 10.75 -38.18
N THR A 327 -14.74 11.16 -37.64
CA THR A 327 -15.95 11.47 -38.42
C THR A 327 -15.66 12.57 -39.45
N HIS A 328 -14.94 13.62 -39.07
CA HIS A 328 -14.58 14.72 -39.97
C HIS A 328 -13.57 14.31 -41.04
N ARG A 329 -12.75 13.28 -40.78
CA ARG A 329 -11.83 12.65 -41.73
C ARG A 329 -12.52 11.60 -42.63
N GLY A 330 -13.83 11.38 -42.46
CA GLY A 330 -14.60 10.41 -43.24
C GLY A 330 -14.27 8.95 -42.94
N LYS A 331 -13.78 8.67 -41.72
CA LYS A 331 -13.53 7.31 -41.24
C LYS A 331 -14.71 6.76 -40.43
#